data_AF-A0A519H1S6-F1
#
_entry.id   AF-A0A519H1S6-F1
#
_cell.length_a   1.000
_cell.length_b   1.000
_cell.length_c   1.000
_cell.angle_alpha   90.00
_cell.angle_beta   90.00
_cell.angle_gamma   90.00
#
_symmetry.space_group_name_H-M   'P 1'
#
loop_
_entity.id
_entity.type
_entity.pdbx_description
1 polymer ?
#
loop_
_entity_poly.entity_id
_entity_poly.type
_entity_poly.pdbx_seq_one_letter_code
_entity_poly.pdbx_strand_id
1 'polypeptide(L)'
;RLPGLIATVTGAACERAADADILLMTAHRSKGLEFDQVLLDDDFHDLVDKQGKPNRGALDAQAFEQEINLLYVAMTRARRALELNRQCFAVLNAAQRAAKK
;
A
#
# COMPACT_ATOMS: atom_id res chain seq x y z
N ARG A 1 13.56 17.69 11.34
CA ARG A 1 14.05 17.81 9.94
C ARG A 1 14.31 16.41 9.40
N LEU A 2 14.06 16.17 8.11
CA LEU A 2 14.20 14.86 7.45
C LEU A 2 15.50 14.09 7.78
N PRO A 3 16.70 14.72 7.81
CA PRO A 3 17.93 14.01 8.16
C PRO A 3 17.93 13.38 9.55
N GLY A 4 17.28 14.01 10.52
CA GLY A 4 17.18 13.46 11.88
C GLY A 4 16.30 12.21 11.95
N LEU A 5 15.19 12.20 11.20
CA LEU A 5 14.32 11.02 11.12
C LEU A 5 15.03 9.83 10.46
N ILE A 6 15.79 10.09 9.39
CA ILE A 6 16.60 9.05 8.73
C ILE A 6 17.59 8.47 9.74
N ALA A 7 18.33 9.32 10.47
CA ALA A 7 19.26 8.85 11.49
C ALA A 7 18.57 8.00 12.58
N THR A 8 17.37 8.38 13.00
CA THR A 8 16.57 7.59 13.96
C THR A 8 16.19 6.22 13.40
N VAL A 9 15.63 6.16 12.19
CA VAL A 9 15.20 4.89 11.58
C VAL A 9 16.40 3.98 11.32
N THR A 10 17.49 4.52 10.79
CA THR A 10 18.72 3.75 10.55
C THR A 10 19.35 3.27 11.86
N GLY A 11 19.33 4.08 12.92
CA GLY A 11 19.84 3.69 14.24
C GLY A 11 19.01 2.62 14.95
N ALA A 12 17.73 2.47 14.60
CA ALA A 12 16.84 1.43 15.11
C ALA A 12 16.79 0.17 14.23
N ALA A 13 17.54 0.14 13.13
CA ALA A 13 17.55 -1.00 12.23
C ALA A 13 18.10 -2.26 12.92
N CYS A 14 17.43 -3.39 12.69
CA CYS A 14 17.81 -4.68 13.24
C CYS A 14 18.36 -5.60 12.13
N GLU A 15 19.37 -6.41 12.44
CA GLU A 15 19.94 -7.38 11.50
C GLU A 15 18.98 -8.53 11.18
N ARG A 16 18.16 -8.94 12.16
CA ARG A 16 17.19 -10.02 12.02
C ARG A 16 15.78 -9.48 12.17
N ALA A 17 14.88 -9.97 11.32
CA ALA A 17 13.46 -9.63 11.39
C ALA A 17 12.81 -9.97 12.75
N ALA A 18 13.30 -11.02 13.42
CA ALA A 18 12.79 -11.44 14.73
C ALA A 18 13.12 -10.47 15.87
N ASP A 19 14.09 -9.58 15.67
CA ASP A 19 14.50 -8.59 16.68
C ASP A 19 13.81 -7.23 16.47
N ALA A 20 13.06 -7.07 15.37
CA ALA A 20 12.42 -5.81 15.02
C ALA A 20 10.97 -5.78 15.51
N ASP A 21 10.57 -4.64 16.09
CA ASP A 21 9.16 -4.40 16.44
C ASP A 21 8.27 -4.23 15.20
N ILE A 22 8.85 -3.67 14.12
CA ILE A 22 8.16 -3.38 12.85
C ILE A 22 9.06 -3.76 11.68
N LEU A 23 8.48 -4.42 10.67
CA LEU A 23 9.14 -4.68 9.39
C LEU A 23 8.68 -3.67 8.36
N LEU A 24 9.56 -2.74 8.00
CA LEU A 24 9.34 -1.80 6.91
C LEU A 24 9.89 -2.38 5.60
N MET A 25 9.05 -2.55 4.59
CA MET A 25 9.46 -3.03 3.28
C MET A 25 8.56 -2.51 2.18
N THR A 26 9.06 -2.52 0.95
CA THR A 26 8.22 -2.20 -0.21
C THR A 26 7.24 -3.32 -0.51
N ALA A 27 6.08 -2.98 -1.08
CA ALA A 27 5.08 -3.96 -1.52
C ALA A 27 5.69 -5.07 -2.40
N HIS A 28 6.61 -4.71 -3.30
CA HIS A 28 7.32 -5.67 -4.15
C HIS A 28 8.13 -6.70 -3.34
N ARG A 29 8.85 -6.26 -2.30
CA ARG A 29 9.67 -7.12 -1.44
C ARG A 29 8.82 -8.04 -0.56
N SER A 30 7.56 -7.68 -0.31
CA SER A 30 6.63 -8.49 0.47
C SER A 30 6.09 -9.73 -0.28
N LYS A 31 6.27 -9.81 -1.60
CA LYS A 31 5.68 -10.87 -2.43
C LYS A 31 6.10 -12.26 -1.95
N GLY A 32 5.13 -13.13 -1.68
CA GLY A 32 5.35 -14.49 -1.18
C GLY A 32 5.57 -14.60 0.33
N LEU A 33 5.59 -13.47 1.04
CA LEU A 33 5.58 -13.41 2.51
C LEU A 33 4.15 -13.19 3.00
N GLU A 34 3.93 -13.43 4.29
CA GLU A 34 2.67 -13.13 4.98
C GLU A 34 2.96 -12.65 6.41
N PHE A 35 2.10 -11.78 6.93
CA PHE A 35 2.24 -11.16 8.24
C PHE A 35 0.89 -11.14 8.95
N ASP A 36 0.89 -11.23 10.28
CA ASP A 36 -0.37 -11.22 11.04
C ASP A 36 -1.11 -9.88 10.90
N GLN A 37 -0.37 -8.77 10.85
CA GLN A 37 -0.88 -7.44 10.54
C GLN A 37 -0.06 -6.79 9.42
N VAL A 38 -0.72 -6.10 8.51
CA VAL A 38 -0.10 -5.24 7.50
C VAL A 38 -0.70 -3.84 7.59
N LEU A 39 0.17 -2.82 7.58
CA LEU A 39 -0.22 -1.43 7.42
C LEU A 39 0.25 -0.97 6.04
N LEU A 40 -0.68 -0.51 5.22
CA LEU A 40 -0.35 0.06 3.91
C LEU A 40 -0.13 1.57 4.07
N ASP A 41 0.98 2.07 3.55
CA ASP A 41 1.26 3.51 3.51
C ASP A 41 0.65 4.15 2.25
N ASP A 42 0.64 5.49 2.21
CA ASP A 42 0.00 6.31 1.17
C ASP A 42 0.90 6.57 -0.06
N ASP A 43 1.87 5.69 -0.33
CA ASP A 43 2.88 5.84 -1.39
C ASP A 43 2.47 5.26 -2.76
N PHE A 44 1.26 4.71 -2.88
CA PHE A 44 0.69 4.21 -4.14
C PHE A 44 0.10 5.33 -5.01
N HIS A 45 0.13 5.13 -6.33
CA HIS A 45 -0.50 6.05 -7.29
C HIS A 45 -2.01 6.13 -7.08
N ASP A 46 -2.58 7.31 -7.40
CA ASP A 46 -4.02 7.52 -7.30
C ASP A 46 -4.78 6.63 -8.31
N LEU A 47 -5.44 5.58 -7.80
CA LEU A 47 -6.17 4.61 -8.62
C LEU A 47 -7.52 5.12 -9.13
N VAL A 48 -8.06 6.15 -8.47
CA VAL A 48 -9.38 6.71 -8.73
C VAL A 48 -9.27 8.21 -8.97
N ASP A 49 -9.94 8.71 -10.00
CA ASP A 49 -9.98 10.12 -10.32
C ASP A 49 -10.95 10.90 -9.42
N LYS A 50 -11.01 12.22 -9.60
CA LYS A 50 -11.89 13.11 -8.81
C LYS A 50 -13.38 12.81 -9.02
N GLN A 51 -13.73 12.11 -10.10
CA GLN A 51 -15.09 11.73 -10.47
C GLN A 51 -15.47 10.33 -9.95
N GLY A 52 -14.55 9.64 -9.26
CA GLY A 52 -14.79 8.29 -8.76
C GLY A 52 -14.66 7.20 -9.83
N LYS A 53 -13.95 7.46 -10.94
CA LYS A 53 -13.68 6.49 -12.00
C LYS A 53 -12.22 6.03 -11.96
N PRO A 54 -11.88 4.86 -12.56
CA PRO A 54 -10.49 4.43 -12.67
C PRO A 54 -9.62 5.51 -13.32
N ASN A 55 -8.53 5.90 -12.65
CA ASN A 55 -7.64 6.99 -13.08
C ASN A 55 -6.66 6.54 -14.18
N ARG A 56 -7.20 6.13 -15.34
CA ARG A 56 -6.42 5.65 -16.50
C ARG A 56 -5.70 6.77 -17.26
N GLY A 57 -5.82 8.02 -16.84
CA GLY A 57 -5.14 9.16 -17.46
C GLY A 57 -3.81 9.53 -16.83
N ALA A 58 -3.56 9.09 -15.58
CA ALA A 58 -2.33 9.39 -14.85
C ALA A 58 -1.18 8.42 -15.16
N LEU A 59 -1.51 7.22 -15.63
CA LEU A 59 -0.59 6.14 -15.97
C LEU A 59 -0.98 5.57 -17.32
N ASP A 60 -0.03 4.98 -18.05
CA ASP A 60 -0.39 4.14 -19.18
C ASP A 60 -1.18 2.90 -18.70
N ALA A 61 -1.89 2.24 -19.62
CA ALA A 61 -2.78 1.15 -19.27
C ALA A 61 -2.05 -0.02 -18.59
N GLN A 62 -0.81 -0.33 -18.97
CA GLN A 62 -0.05 -1.42 -18.37
C GLN A 62 0.41 -1.04 -16.96
N ALA A 63 0.92 0.18 -16.77
CA ALA A 63 1.35 0.68 -15.48
C ALA A 63 0.18 0.76 -14.48
N PHE A 64 -1.01 1.19 -14.92
CA PHE A 64 -2.21 1.21 -14.09
C PHE A 64 -2.59 -0.18 -13.57
N GLU A 65 -2.59 -1.19 -14.46
CA GLU A 65 -2.87 -2.58 -14.06
C GLU A 65 -1.78 -3.14 -13.13
N GLN A 66 -0.50 -2.77 -13.36
CA GLN A 66 0.59 -3.16 -12.46
C GLN A 66 0.42 -2.56 -11.06
N GLU A 67 -0.04 -1.32 -10.96
CA GLU A 67 -0.30 -0.66 -9.67
C GLU A 67 -1.42 -1.37 -8.89
N ILE A 68 -2.52 -1.72 -9.57
CA ILE A 68 -3.62 -2.50 -8.96
C ILE A 68 -3.11 -3.85 -8.46
N ASN A 69 -2.34 -4.55 -9.28
CA ASN A 69 -1.77 -5.84 -8.91
C ASN A 69 -0.82 -5.72 -7.72
N LEU A 70 -0.03 -4.65 -7.65
CA LEU A 70 0.89 -4.41 -6.54
C LEU A 70 0.13 -4.14 -5.24
N LEU A 71 -0.91 -3.30 -5.29
CA LEU A 71 -1.77 -3.04 -4.14
C LEU A 71 -2.47 -4.33 -3.68
N TYR A 72 -3.00 -5.13 -4.60
CA TYR A 72 -3.57 -6.44 -4.31
C TYR A 72 -2.57 -7.38 -3.64
N VAL A 73 -1.33 -7.45 -4.15
CA VAL A 73 -0.26 -8.23 -3.52
C VAL A 73 -0.03 -7.75 -2.09
N ALA A 74 0.12 -6.45 -1.87
CA ALA A 74 0.36 -5.88 -0.54
C ALA A 74 -0.78 -6.16 0.45
N MET A 75 -2.03 -5.98 0.02
CA MET A 75 -3.22 -6.27 0.82
C MET A 75 -3.30 -7.75 1.23
N THR A 76 -2.99 -8.66 0.30
CA THR A 76 -3.05 -10.11 0.54
C THR A 76 -1.88 -10.66 1.35
N ARG A 77 -0.95 -9.81 1.81
CA ARG A 77 0.09 -10.25 2.76
C ARG A 77 -0.46 -10.31 4.19
N ALA A 78 -1.59 -9.68 4.49
CA ALA A 78 -2.22 -9.68 5.80
C ALA A 78 -2.97 -10.99 6.08
N ARG A 79 -2.69 -11.61 7.23
CA ARG A 79 -3.38 -12.84 7.68
C ARG A 79 -4.56 -12.57 8.61
N ARG A 80 -4.47 -11.57 9.49
CA ARG A 80 -5.50 -11.28 10.50
C ARG A 80 -6.02 -9.85 10.42
N ALA A 81 -5.14 -8.87 10.20
CA ALA A 81 -5.52 -7.46 10.18
C ALA A 81 -4.82 -6.70 9.04
N LEU A 82 -5.58 -5.85 8.36
CA LEU A 82 -5.08 -4.97 7.31
C LEU A 82 -5.53 -3.55 7.61
N GLU A 83 -4.59 -2.63 7.74
CA GLU A 83 -4.87 -1.20 7.77
C GLU A 83 -4.82 -0.65 6.34
N LEU A 84 -5.96 -0.12 5.89
CA LEU A 84 -6.14 0.35 4.53
C LEU A 84 -5.53 1.74 4.37
N ASN A 85 -4.82 1.93 3.26
CA ASN A 85 -4.33 3.25 2.88
C ASN A 85 -5.42 4.08 2.18
N ARG A 86 -5.09 5.33 1.86
CA ARG A 86 -5.98 6.27 1.14
C ARG A 86 -6.50 5.70 -0.18
N GLN A 87 -5.69 4.95 -0.92
CA GLN A 87 -6.09 4.39 -2.22
C GLN A 87 -7.13 3.29 -2.07
N CYS A 88 -6.98 2.40 -1.07
CA CYS A 88 -7.99 1.42 -0.73
C CYS A 88 -9.33 2.09 -0.41
N PHE A 89 -9.33 3.13 0.42
CA PHE A 89 -10.55 3.89 0.72
C PHE A 89 -11.16 4.56 -0.51
N ALA A 90 -10.33 5.14 -1.39
CA ALA A 90 -10.80 5.76 -2.64
C ALA A 90 -11.53 4.74 -3.53
N VAL A 91 -10.94 3.55 -3.71
CA VAL A 91 -11.54 2.44 -4.48
C VAL A 91 -12.84 1.97 -3.86
N LEU A 92 -12.88 1.74 -2.54
CA LEU A 92 -14.10 1.31 -1.84
C LEU A 92 -15.23 2.33 -2.00
N ASN A 93 -14.93 3.61 -1.82
CA ASN A 93 -15.91 4.69 -1.98
C ASN A 93 -16.44 4.79 -3.42
N ALA A 94 -15.58 4.62 -4.42
CA ALA A 94 -15.98 4.60 -5.83
C ALA A 94 -16.91 3.41 -6.13
N ALA A 95 -16.55 2.20 -5.66
CA ALA A 95 -17.34 1.00 -5.84
C ALA A 95 -18.74 1.12 -5.20
N GLN A 96 -18.82 1.68 -3.98
CA GLN A 96 -20.09 1.92 -3.30
C GLN A 96 -21.00 2.92 -4.01
N ARG A 97 -20.43 3.95 -4.66
CA ARG A 97 -21.22 4.91 -5.47
C ARG A 97 -21.75 4.27 -6.74
N ALA A 98 -20.94 3.44 -7.40
CA ALA A 98 -21.35 2.72 -8.60
C ALA A 98 -22.52 1.75 -8.31
N ALA A 99 -22.49 1.07 -7.15
CA ALA A 99 -23.56 0.15 -6.74
C ALA A 99 -24.90 0.81 -6.39
N LYS A 100 -24.90 2.14 -6.16
CA LYS A 100 -26.11 2.92 -5.84
C LYS A 100 -26.76 3.59 -7.06
N LYS A 101 -26.12 3.51 -8.23
CA LYS A 101 -26.65 3.98 -9.50
C LYS A 101 -27.33 2.84 -10.24
#